data_AF-A0A800AQ96-F1
#
_entry.id   AF-A0A800AQ96-F1
#
_cell.length_a   1.000
_cell.length_b   1.000
_cell.length_c   1.000
_cell.angle_alpha   90.00
_cell.angle_beta   90.00
_cell.angle_gamma   90.00
#
_symmetry.space_group_name_H-M   'P 1'
#
loop_
_entity.id
_entity.type
_entity.pdbx_description
1 polymer ?
#
loop_
_entity_poly.entity_id
_entity_poly.type
_entity_poly.pdbx_seq_one_letter_code
_entity_poly.pdbx_strand_id
1 'polypeptide(L)'
;MISKKILSLVVVAGLTTSMMAKPNLPLGDFLKEVKKAGGEQGVFVKGVEKFPKDYFLVHSNLPFLVGLSLYNPYSSILELSKKQIKELLAIKEKTVPLVLGSSKKVKNLELKLAQNIAMDNKTAKSQYDLVEQIGRIRIDLTKAHLRCITQVREILTKSQYIKLLTYVNKMGKLQKK
;
A
#
# COMPACT_ATOMS: atom_id res chain seq x y z
N MET A 1 -16.70 -29.09 62.34
CA MET A 1 -17.52 -28.20 61.50
C MET A 1 -16.65 -27.63 60.39
N ILE A 2 -17.14 -27.74 59.17
CA ILE A 2 -16.43 -27.55 57.89
C ILE A 2 -16.44 -26.06 57.49
N SER A 3 -15.33 -25.60 56.86
CA SER A 3 -15.29 -24.59 55.76
C SER A 3 -15.54 -23.11 56.12
N LYS A 4 -14.94 -22.09 55.49
CA LYS A 4 -14.00 -21.97 54.36
C LYS A 4 -13.36 -20.56 54.44
N LYS A 5 -12.10 -20.47 54.04
CA LYS A 5 -11.43 -19.22 53.68
C LYS A 5 -12.18 -18.56 52.52
N ILE A 6 -12.58 -17.29 52.66
CA ILE A 6 -13.06 -16.50 51.53
C ILE A 6 -11.86 -15.76 50.95
N LEU A 7 -11.38 -16.29 49.84
CA LEU A 7 -10.38 -15.72 48.95
C LEU A 7 -11.07 -14.58 48.16
N SER A 8 -10.66 -13.34 48.36
CA SER A 8 -11.13 -12.21 47.55
C SER A 8 -10.59 -12.36 46.13
N LEU A 9 -11.47 -12.75 45.21
CA LEU A 9 -11.19 -12.88 43.79
C LEU A 9 -11.06 -11.47 43.19
N VAL A 10 -9.84 -11.07 42.82
CA VAL A 10 -9.59 -9.89 42.01
C VAL A 10 -10.16 -10.15 40.61
N VAL A 11 -11.30 -9.56 40.29
CA VAL A 11 -11.85 -9.55 38.94
C VAL A 11 -11.07 -8.51 38.13
N VAL A 12 -9.98 -8.94 37.50
CA VAL A 12 -9.38 -8.18 36.38
C VAL A 12 -10.26 -8.42 35.15
N ALA A 13 -11.33 -7.64 35.02
CA ALA A 13 -12.18 -7.67 33.85
C ALA A 13 -11.47 -7.03 32.64
N GLY A 14 -10.99 -7.88 31.74
CA GLY A 14 -11.26 -7.72 30.31
C GLY A 14 -10.40 -6.75 29.50
N LEU A 15 -9.10 -7.02 29.36
CA LEU A 15 -8.32 -6.62 28.18
C LEU A 15 -7.98 -7.88 27.39
N THR A 16 -8.69 -8.17 26.29
CA THR A 16 -8.22 -8.94 25.11
C THR A 16 -9.37 -9.33 24.17
N THR A 17 -9.84 -8.41 23.33
CA THR A 17 -10.61 -8.77 22.10
C THR A 17 -9.92 -8.34 20.81
N SER A 18 -8.66 -7.89 20.87
CA SER A 18 -7.90 -7.50 19.66
C SER A 18 -7.24 -8.68 18.93
N MET A 19 -7.37 -9.90 19.44
CA MET A 19 -6.86 -11.10 18.76
C MET A 19 -7.92 -11.58 17.77
N MET A 20 -7.58 -11.55 16.48
CA MET A 20 -8.35 -12.01 15.31
C MET A 20 -9.18 -10.97 14.54
N ALA A 21 -8.70 -9.73 14.38
CA ALA A 21 -9.16 -8.93 13.24
C ALA A 21 -8.78 -9.65 11.92
N LYS A 22 -9.68 -9.63 10.94
CA LYS A 22 -9.51 -10.25 9.61
C LYS A 22 -9.61 -9.17 8.53
N PRO A 23 -9.07 -9.38 7.32
CA PRO A 23 -9.23 -8.39 6.26
C PRO A 23 -10.70 -8.32 5.80
N ASN A 24 -11.15 -7.14 5.34
CA ASN A 24 -12.51 -6.96 4.79
C ASN A 24 -12.73 -7.85 3.56
N LEU A 25 -11.69 -8.05 2.75
CA LEU A 25 -11.70 -8.95 1.60
C LEU A 25 -10.43 -9.83 1.60
N PRO A 26 -10.51 -11.09 1.15
CA PRO A 26 -9.32 -11.90 0.95
C PRO A 26 -8.44 -11.26 -0.14
N LEU A 27 -7.13 -11.34 0.03
CA LEU A 27 -6.18 -10.77 -0.92
C LEU A 27 -6.04 -11.62 -2.20
N GLY A 28 -6.38 -12.91 -2.13
CA GLY A 28 -6.35 -13.83 -3.27
C GLY A 28 -5.01 -13.87 -3.99
N ASP A 29 -5.05 -14.07 -5.31
CA ASP A 29 -3.86 -14.10 -6.18
C ASP A 29 -3.39 -12.71 -6.63
N PHE A 30 -4.05 -11.63 -6.20
CA PHE A 30 -3.74 -10.27 -6.62
C PHE A 30 -2.26 -9.91 -6.44
N LEU A 31 -1.65 -10.28 -5.31
CA LEU A 31 -0.22 -10.01 -5.09
C LEU A 31 0.69 -10.78 -6.05
N LYS A 32 0.31 -11.99 -6.46
CA LYS A 32 1.08 -12.79 -7.43
C LYS A 32 1.02 -12.14 -8.80
N GLU A 33 -0.16 -11.68 -9.21
CA GLU A 33 -0.35 -10.96 -10.48
C GLU A 33 0.44 -9.66 -10.52
N VAL A 34 0.43 -8.89 -9.43
CA VAL A 34 1.21 -7.65 -9.31
C VAL A 34 2.72 -7.95 -9.40
N LYS A 35 3.21 -8.99 -8.73
CA LYS A 35 4.61 -9.42 -8.83
C LYS A 35 4.97 -9.82 -10.26
N LYS A 36 4.11 -10.61 -10.92
CA LYS A 36 4.30 -11.03 -12.32
C LYS A 36 4.34 -9.82 -13.27
N ALA A 37 3.48 -8.83 -13.05
CA ALA A 37 3.45 -7.60 -13.85
C ALA A 37 4.74 -6.77 -13.70
N GLY A 38 5.42 -6.87 -12.56
CA GLY A 38 6.69 -6.21 -12.31
C GLY A 38 7.83 -6.67 -13.21
N GLY A 39 7.82 -7.93 -13.67
CA GLY A 39 8.89 -8.46 -14.53
C GLY A 39 10.28 -8.47 -13.87
N GLU A 40 11.33 -8.57 -14.69
CA GLU A 40 12.72 -8.68 -14.22
C GLU A 40 13.22 -7.42 -13.53
N GLN A 41 13.94 -7.58 -12.43
CA GLN A 41 14.54 -6.48 -11.69
C GLN A 41 15.83 -6.01 -12.40
N GLY A 42 16.12 -4.71 -12.33
CA GLY A 42 17.37 -4.18 -12.89
C GLY A 42 18.61 -4.69 -12.16
N VAL A 43 19.69 -4.91 -12.91
CA VAL A 43 20.96 -5.46 -12.41
C VAL A 43 21.64 -4.63 -11.31
N PHE A 44 21.26 -3.35 -11.20
CA PHE A 44 21.82 -2.41 -10.21
C PHE A 44 20.95 -2.25 -8.95
N VAL A 45 19.78 -2.89 -8.87
CA VAL A 45 18.91 -2.78 -7.69
C VAL A 45 19.48 -3.60 -6.54
N LYS A 46 19.83 -2.91 -5.44
CA LYS A 46 20.28 -3.53 -4.19
C LYS A 46 19.06 -3.88 -3.32
N GLY A 47 18.73 -5.18 -3.22
CA GLY A 47 17.60 -5.68 -2.44
C GLY A 47 16.38 -6.04 -3.28
N VAL A 48 15.19 -5.96 -2.69
CA VAL A 48 13.92 -6.33 -3.35
C VAL A 48 13.16 -5.08 -3.75
N GLU A 49 12.95 -4.93 -5.05
CA GLU A 49 12.04 -3.93 -5.61
C GLU A 49 10.60 -4.15 -5.12
N LYS A 50 9.94 -3.08 -4.65
CA LYS A 50 8.55 -3.10 -4.21
C LYS A 50 7.63 -2.58 -5.32
N PHE A 51 7.58 -3.29 -6.44
CA PHE A 51 6.67 -2.97 -7.54
C PHE A 51 5.19 -3.03 -7.09
N PRO A 52 4.32 -2.07 -7.48
CA PRO A 52 4.59 -0.85 -8.26
C PRO A 52 4.93 0.38 -7.39
N LYS A 53 5.01 0.23 -6.06
CA LYS A 53 5.08 1.34 -5.10
C LYS A 53 6.33 2.20 -5.26
N ASP A 54 7.48 1.60 -5.55
CA ASP A 54 8.74 2.35 -5.64
C ASP A 54 8.76 3.40 -6.78
N TYR A 55 7.84 3.30 -7.74
CA TYR A 55 7.74 4.23 -8.87
C TYR A 55 6.98 5.51 -8.58
N PHE A 56 6.28 5.62 -7.45
CA PHE A 56 5.71 6.91 -7.04
C PHE A 56 6.83 7.81 -6.47
N LEU A 57 6.66 9.13 -6.52
CA LEU A 57 7.69 10.06 -6.04
C LEU A 57 7.85 10.05 -4.51
N VAL A 58 6.75 9.86 -3.78
CA VAL A 58 6.69 9.99 -2.31
C VAL A 58 6.05 8.76 -1.64
N HIS A 59 6.26 7.57 -2.22
CA HIS A 59 5.60 6.32 -1.84
C HIS A 59 5.76 5.92 -0.36
N SER A 60 6.89 6.28 0.26
CA SER A 60 7.18 5.96 1.66
C SER A 60 6.46 6.86 2.67
N ASN A 61 5.94 8.01 2.23
CA ASN A 61 5.32 9.02 3.10
C ASN A 61 3.81 9.17 2.89
N LEU A 62 3.23 8.46 1.92
CA LEU A 62 1.80 8.50 1.63
C LEU A 62 1.15 7.12 1.78
N PRO A 63 -0.03 7.02 2.42
CA PRO A 63 -0.70 5.75 2.62
C PRO A 63 -1.46 5.28 1.37
N PHE A 64 -1.42 3.98 1.08
CA PHE A 64 -2.18 3.36 -0.01
C PHE A 64 -3.59 2.94 0.49
N LEU A 65 -4.47 3.93 0.66
CA LEU A 65 -5.70 3.79 1.43
C LEU A 65 -6.66 2.70 0.93
N VAL A 66 -6.86 2.52 -0.39
CA VAL A 66 -7.75 1.46 -0.90
C VAL A 66 -7.29 0.07 -0.43
N GLY A 67 -5.99 -0.20 -0.56
CA GLY A 67 -5.43 -1.48 -0.13
C GLY A 67 -5.51 -1.65 1.38
N LEU A 68 -5.25 -0.58 2.12
CA LEU A 68 -5.34 -0.56 3.59
C LEU A 68 -6.77 -0.80 4.06
N SER A 69 -7.77 -0.20 3.40
CA SER A 69 -9.19 -0.33 3.76
C SER A 69 -9.78 -1.69 3.40
N LEU A 70 -9.30 -2.35 2.34
CA LEU A 70 -9.91 -3.60 1.85
C LEU A 70 -9.18 -4.87 2.31
N TYR A 71 -7.84 -4.85 2.34
CA TYR A 71 -7.07 -6.10 2.43
C TYR A 71 -6.10 -6.14 3.61
N ASN A 72 -5.96 -5.05 4.38
CA ASN A 72 -5.11 -5.08 5.57
C ASN A 72 -5.69 -6.06 6.60
N PRO A 73 -4.87 -6.85 7.32
CA PRO A 73 -5.35 -7.78 8.34
C PRO A 73 -6.25 -7.14 9.41
N TYR A 74 -6.06 -5.85 9.71
CA TYR A 74 -6.87 -5.11 10.68
C TYR A 74 -8.08 -4.41 10.06
N SER A 75 -8.31 -4.54 8.75
CA SER A 75 -9.31 -3.72 8.07
C SER A 75 -10.76 -4.01 8.48
N SER A 76 -11.08 -5.18 9.03
CA SER A 76 -12.44 -5.48 9.54
C SER A 76 -12.91 -4.50 10.61
N ILE A 77 -12.00 -3.87 11.37
CA ILE A 77 -12.38 -2.91 12.43
C ILE A 77 -13.02 -1.63 11.87
N LEU A 78 -12.90 -1.41 10.56
CA LEU A 78 -13.54 -0.30 9.86
C LEU A 78 -15.05 -0.52 9.70
N GLU A 79 -15.52 -1.76 9.81
CA GLU A 79 -16.95 -2.09 9.72
C GLU A 79 -17.59 -1.47 8.46
N LEU A 80 -16.93 -1.67 7.31
CA LEU A 80 -17.35 -1.05 6.05
C LEU A 80 -18.73 -1.57 5.63
N SER A 81 -19.63 -0.67 5.25
CA SER A 81 -20.91 -1.07 4.66
C SER A 81 -20.69 -1.70 3.27
N LYS A 82 -21.66 -2.49 2.81
CA LYS A 82 -21.66 -3.07 1.45
C LYS A 82 -21.50 -1.98 0.38
N LYS A 83 -22.10 -0.81 0.58
CA LYS A 83 -21.99 0.35 -0.33
C LYS A 83 -20.54 0.86 -0.38
N GLN A 84 -19.92 1.09 0.77
CA GLN A 84 -18.53 1.55 0.85
C GLN A 84 -17.55 0.56 0.22
N ILE A 85 -17.75 -0.75 0.45
CA ILE A 85 -16.93 -1.78 -0.19
C ILE A 85 -17.04 -1.71 -1.71
N LYS A 86 -18.26 -1.58 -2.25
CA LYS A 86 -18.49 -1.45 -3.70
C LYS A 86 -17.80 -0.20 -4.29
N GLU A 87 -17.90 0.94 -3.60
CA GLU A 87 -17.27 2.19 -4.05
C GLU A 87 -15.73 2.10 -4.03
N LEU A 88 -15.16 1.50 -2.97
CA LEU A 88 -13.71 1.26 -2.87
C LEU A 88 -13.20 0.31 -3.96
N LEU A 89 -13.97 -0.74 -4.29
CA LEU A 89 -13.66 -1.65 -5.38
C LEU A 89 -13.70 -0.95 -6.74
N ALA A 90 -14.68 -0.08 -6.99
CA ALA A 90 -14.74 0.71 -8.22
C ALA A 90 -13.52 1.65 -8.37
N ILE A 91 -13.03 2.24 -7.26
CA ILE A 91 -11.76 3.00 -7.28
C ILE A 91 -10.59 2.07 -7.63
N LYS A 92 -10.51 0.89 -7.02
CA LYS A 92 -9.45 -0.09 -7.29
C LYS A 92 -9.42 -0.50 -8.76
N GLU A 93 -10.57 -0.85 -9.33
CA GLU A 93 -10.70 -1.31 -10.72
C GLU A 93 -10.22 -0.27 -11.73
N LYS A 94 -10.44 1.02 -11.46
CA LYS A 94 -9.94 2.11 -12.30
C LYS A 94 -8.45 2.40 -12.06
N THR A 95 -8.03 2.38 -10.80
CA THR A 95 -6.70 2.88 -10.41
C THR A 95 -5.60 1.84 -10.64
N VAL A 96 -5.85 0.57 -10.32
CA VAL A 96 -4.82 -0.47 -10.35
C VAL A 96 -4.27 -0.70 -11.77
N PRO A 97 -5.09 -0.87 -12.83
CA PRO A 97 -4.56 -1.06 -14.18
C PRO A 97 -3.71 0.12 -14.64
N LEU A 98 -4.13 1.35 -14.35
CA LEU A 98 -3.37 2.56 -14.66
C LEU A 98 -2.03 2.57 -13.94
N VAL A 99 -2.02 2.27 -12.65
CA VAL A 99 -0.79 2.23 -11.84
C VAL A 99 0.16 1.15 -12.35
N LEU A 100 -0.32 -0.07 -12.58
CA LEU A 100 0.53 -1.16 -13.08
C LEU A 100 1.11 -0.84 -14.46
N GLY A 101 0.28 -0.30 -15.37
CA GLY A 101 0.71 0.10 -16.71
C GLY A 101 1.76 1.20 -16.68
N SER A 102 1.53 2.26 -15.90
CA SER A 102 2.45 3.39 -15.78
C SER A 102 3.74 3.02 -15.06
N SER A 103 3.67 2.26 -13.96
CA SER A 103 4.87 1.78 -13.26
C SER A 103 5.71 0.86 -14.13
N LYS A 104 5.09 -0.02 -14.93
CA LYS A 104 5.81 -0.84 -15.91
C LYS A 104 6.51 0.01 -16.97
N LYS A 105 5.87 1.08 -17.45
CA LYS A 105 6.50 2.03 -18.37
C LYS A 105 7.72 2.70 -17.73
N VAL A 106 7.59 3.23 -16.51
CA VAL A 106 8.73 3.84 -15.80
C VAL A 106 9.88 2.84 -15.64
N LYS A 107 9.58 1.63 -15.16
CA LYS A 107 10.57 0.56 -15.01
C LYS A 107 11.34 0.31 -16.30
N ASN A 108 10.64 0.13 -17.42
CA ASN A 108 11.29 -0.11 -18.71
C ASN A 108 12.19 1.07 -19.14
N LEU A 109 11.77 2.30 -18.88
CA LEU A 109 12.57 3.50 -19.18
C LEU A 109 13.80 3.58 -18.26
N GLU A 110 13.68 3.24 -16.99
CA GLU A 110 14.80 3.18 -16.03
C GLU A 110 15.81 2.09 -16.41
N LEU A 111 15.34 0.90 -16.81
CA LEU A 111 16.22 -0.17 -17.31
C LEU A 111 16.96 0.26 -18.59
N LYS A 112 16.25 0.91 -19.53
CA LYS A 112 16.85 1.45 -20.75
C LYS A 112 17.88 2.54 -20.43
N LEU A 113 17.58 3.42 -19.48
CA LEU A 113 18.51 4.46 -19.04
C LEU A 113 19.78 3.84 -18.43
N ALA A 114 19.62 2.84 -17.57
CA ALA A 114 20.73 2.12 -16.96
C ALA A 114 21.62 1.43 -18.01
N GLN A 115 21.03 0.73 -18.98
CA GLN A 115 21.75 0.12 -20.10
C GLN A 115 22.52 1.18 -20.90
N ASN A 116 21.84 2.26 -21.30
CA ASN A 116 22.42 3.32 -22.12
C ASN A 116 23.66 3.96 -21.46
N ILE A 117 23.61 4.20 -20.15
CA ILE A 117 24.68 4.88 -19.41
C ILE A 117 25.78 3.89 -18.99
N ALA A 118 25.43 2.72 -18.47
CA ALA A 118 26.39 1.82 -17.84
C ALA A 118 27.06 0.83 -18.80
N MET A 119 26.43 0.54 -19.94
CA MET A 119 26.89 -0.50 -20.87
C MET A 119 27.14 0.03 -22.28
N ASP A 120 26.25 0.88 -22.79
CA ASP A 120 26.32 1.36 -24.18
C ASP A 120 27.16 2.65 -24.32
N ASN A 121 27.75 3.16 -23.24
CA ASN A 121 28.58 4.37 -23.20
C ASN A 121 27.91 5.62 -23.82
N LYS A 122 26.58 5.74 -23.74
CA LYS A 122 25.87 6.95 -24.21
C LYS A 122 26.14 8.11 -23.27
N THR A 123 26.19 9.32 -23.82
CA THR A 123 26.41 10.53 -23.02
C THR A 123 25.19 10.87 -22.17
N ALA A 124 25.40 11.46 -20.99
CA ALA A 124 24.31 11.90 -20.11
C ALA A 124 23.31 12.82 -20.85
N LYS A 125 23.81 13.79 -21.61
CA LYS A 125 22.99 14.75 -22.37
C LYS A 125 22.03 14.06 -23.34
N SER A 126 22.45 12.97 -23.99
CA SER A 126 21.59 12.20 -24.90
C SER A 126 20.43 11.48 -24.21
N GLN A 127 20.43 11.42 -22.87
CA GLN A 127 19.44 10.72 -22.07
C GLN A 127 18.49 11.65 -21.30
N TYR A 128 18.65 12.98 -21.41
CA TYR A 128 17.82 13.93 -20.66
C TYR A 128 16.33 13.79 -20.97
N ASP A 129 15.94 13.61 -22.24
CA ASP A 129 14.54 13.38 -22.63
C ASP A 129 13.95 12.10 -21.98
N LEU A 130 14.78 11.07 -21.79
CA LEU A 130 14.38 9.83 -21.14
C LEU A 130 14.13 10.05 -19.65
N VAL A 131 15.01 10.83 -18.99
CA VAL A 131 14.86 11.24 -17.59
C VAL A 131 13.61 12.10 -17.39
N GLU A 132 13.35 13.04 -18.30
CA GLU A 132 12.14 13.86 -18.25
C GLU A 132 10.86 13.01 -18.40
N GLN A 133 10.85 12.05 -19.32
CA GLN A 133 9.72 11.14 -19.49
C GLN A 133 9.46 10.30 -18.24
N ILE A 134 10.51 9.76 -17.61
CA ILE A 134 10.42 9.09 -16.30
C ILE A 134 9.78 10.03 -15.28
N GLY A 135 10.30 11.25 -15.15
CA GLY A 135 9.81 12.26 -14.22
C GLY A 135 8.31 12.55 -14.41
N ARG A 136 7.88 12.82 -15.65
CA ARG A 136 6.48 13.12 -15.99
C ARG A 136 5.54 11.98 -15.59
N ILE A 137 5.88 10.73 -15.90
CA ILE A 137 5.03 9.58 -15.55
C ILE A 137 4.96 9.40 -14.02
N ARG A 138 6.08 9.57 -13.29
CA ARG A 138 6.10 9.45 -11.82
C ARG A 138 5.29 10.57 -11.15
N ILE A 139 5.31 11.78 -11.72
CA ILE A 139 4.45 12.89 -11.30
C ILE A 139 2.97 12.50 -11.47
N ASP A 140 2.59 11.98 -12.63
CA ASP A 140 1.19 11.63 -12.90
C ASP A 140 0.70 10.46 -12.03
N LEU A 141 1.54 9.45 -11.79
CA LEU A 141 1.31 8.39 -10.81
C LEU A 141 1.04 8.97 -9.41
N THR A 142 1.88 9.92 -8.98
CA THR A 142 1.74 10.56 -7.66
C THR A 142 0.46 11.38 -7.58
N LYS A 143 0.10 12.15 -8.62
CA LYS A 143 -1.18 12.86 -8.71
C LYS A 143 -2.37 11.90 -8.65
N ALA A 144 -2.29 10.74 -9.31
CA ALA A 144 -3.33 9.71 -9.24
C ALA A 144 -3.46 9.13 -7.83
N HIS A 145 -2.34 8.91 -7.12
CA HIS A 145 -2.35 8.48 -5.73
C HIS A 145 -3.03 9.51 -4.81
N LEU A 146 -2.70 10.79 -4.96
CA LEU A 146 -3.34 11.87 -4.19
C LEU A 146 -4.86 11.92 -4.41
N ARG A 147 -5.33 11.77 -5.66
CA ARG A 147 -6.76 11.67 -5.96
C ARG A 147 -7.40 10.46 -5.29
N CYS A 148 -6.76 9.30 -5.38
CA CYS A 148 -7.23 8.06 -4.74
C CYS A 148 -7.35 8.23 -3.21
N ILE A 149 -6.39 8.91 -2.57
CA ILE A 149 -6.45 9.23 -1.14
C ILE A 149 -7.69 10.06 -0.81
N THR A 150 -7.95 11.13 -1.58
CA THR A 150 -9.12 12.00 -1.38
C THR A 150 -10.43 11.24 -1.57
N GLN A 151 -10.54 10.42 -2.62
CA GLN A 151 -11.74 9.63 -2.90
C GLN A 151 -12.05 8.62 -1.79
N VAL A 152 -11.02 7.94 -1.25
CA VAL A 152 -11.24 7.03 -0.11
C VAL A 152 -11.70 7.79 1.14
N ARG A 153 -11.13 8.98 1.38
CA ARG A 153 -11.53 9.84 2.50
C ARG A 153 -13.00 10.28 2.41
N GLU A 154 -13.52 10.48 1.20
CA GLU A 154 -14.93 10.83 0.97
C GLU A 154 -15.89 9.66 1.21
N ILE A 155 -15.45 8.42 0.95
CA ILE A 155 -16.24 7.21 1.17
C ILE A 155 -16.32 6.84 2.66
N LEU A 156 -15.22 7.00 3.38
CA LEU A 156 -15.15 6.63 4.80
C LEU A 156 -15.79 7.71 5.67
N THR A 157 -16.46 7.27 6.74
CA THR A 157 -16.84 8.21 7.81
C THR A 157 -15.59 8.73 8.52
N LYS A 158 -15.71 9.90 9.18
CA LYS A 158 -14.60 10.46 9.98
C LYS A 158 -14.07 9.46 11.02
N SER A 159 -14.96 8.71 11.68
CA SER A 159 -14.59 7.68 12.65
C SER A 159 -13.79 6.54 11.99
N GLN A 160 -14.27 6.02 10.84
CA GLN A 160 -13.57 4.98 10.09
C GLN A 160 -12.19 5.44 9.62
N TYR A 161 -12.08 6.68 9.13
CA TYR A 161 -10.81 7.24 8.68
C TYR A 161 -9.81 7.39 9.84
N ILE A 162 -10.26 7.78 11.02
CA ILE A 162 -9.41 7.82 12.22
C ILE A 162 -8.93 6.41 12.59
N LYS A 163 -9.86 5.43 12.67
CA LYS A 163 -9.51 4.02 12.94
C LYS A 163 -8.45 3.51 11.96
N LEU A 164 -8.62 3.82 10.67
CA LEU A 164 -7.69 3.50 9.59
C LEU A 164 -6.28 4.00 9.88
N LEU A 165 -6.13 5.30 10.14
CA LEU A 165 -4.83 5.91 10.40
C LEU A 165 -4.19 5.39 11.68
N THR A 166 -5.00 5.09 12.71
CA THR A 166 -4.50 4.54 13.97
C THR A 166 -3.80 3.19 13.78
N TYR A 167 -4.43 2.23 13.09
CA TYR A 167 -3.77 0.93 12.89
C TYR A 167 -2.59 1.01 11.94
N VAL A 168 -2.65 1.88 10.91
CA VAL A 168 -1.52 2.12 10.00
C VAL A 168 -0.31 2.68 10.75
N ASN A 169 -0.52 3.67 11.62
CA ASN A 169 0.55 4.26 12.43
C ASN A 169 1.14 3.24 13.41
N LYS A 170 0.29 2.46 14.09
CA LYS A 170 0.75 1.40 15.00
C LYS A 170 1.63 0.38 14.29
N MET A 171 1.24 -0.06 13.09
CA MET A 171 2.06 -0.96 12.27
C MET A 171 3.41 -0.33 11.89
N GLY A 172 3.41 0.94 11.47
CA GLY A 172 4.65 1.65 11.13
C GLY A 172 5.63 1.78 12.31
N LYS A 173 5.14 1.87 13.55
CA LYS A 173 5.99 1.87 14.75
C LYS A 173 6.54 0.49 15.10
N LEU A 174 5.79 -0.57 14.83
CA LEU A 174 6.23 -1.95 15.09
C LEU A 174 7.32 -2.43 14.11
N GLN A 175 7.31 -1.93 12.87
CA GLN A 175 8.33 -2.27 11.86
C GLN A 175 9.68 -1.57 12.06
N LYS A 176 9.76 -0.62 13.00
CA LYS A 176 11.00 0.12 13.35
C LYS A 176 11.72 -0.42 14.59
N LYS A 177 11.14 -1.44 15.22
CA LYS A 177 11.75 -2.18 16.33
C LYS A 177 12.36 -3.46 15.78
#